data_AF-A0A934X8C9-F1
#
_entry.id   AF-A0A934X8C9-F1
#
_cell.length_a   1.000
_cell.length_b   1.000
_cell.length_c   1.000
_cell.angle_alpha   90.00
_cell.angle_beta   90.00
_cell.angle_gamma   90.00
#
_symmetry.space_group_name_H-M   'P 1'
#
loop_
_entity.id
_entity.type
_entity.pdbx_description
1 polymer ?
#
loop_
_entity_poly.entity_id
_entity_poly.type
_entity_poly.pdbx_seq_one_letter_code
_entity_poly.pdbx_strand_id
1 'polypeptide(L)'
;MAGKTQSAATRILKAAGYTVSVVREEAVDGVTGTVLRTSPEAGSALAPGSRVTLVVLQVVAEEEPAGSNCTPGYDPCLPPASDYDCAGGSGNGPKYVEGPVRVTGSDPYRLDADHDGIGCE
;
A
#
# COMPACT_ATOMS: atom_id res chain seq x y z
N MET A 1 15.63 -4.52 20.43
CA MET A 1 15.51 -3.72 19.19
C MET A 1 14.15 -3.93 18.54
N ALA A 2 13.66 -5.17 18.46
CA ALA A 2 12.27 -5.48 18.12
C ALA A 2 11.27 -4.70 19.00
N GLY A 3 10.15 -4.27 18.40
CA GLY A 3 9.10 -3.48 19.05
C GLY A 3 9.39 -1.97 19.19
N LYS A 4 10.56 -1.48 18.75
CA LYS A 4 10.86 -0.04 18.66
C LYS A 4 10.43 0.51 17.29
N THR A 5 10.27 1.82 17.21
CA THR A 5 10.11 2.51 15.93
C THR A 5 11.40 2.45 15.12
N GLN A 6 11.27 2.38 13.79
CA GLN A 6 12.39 2.42 12.84
C GLN A 6 13.36 3.57 13.14
N SER A 7 12.83 4.76 13.42
CA SER A 7 13.62 5.96 13.72
C SER A 7 14.45 5.81 14.99
N ALA A 8 13.89 5.23 16.05
CA ALA A 8 14.62 4.99 17.28
C ALA A 8 15.73 3.94 17.08
N ALA A 9 15.43 2.83 16.40
CA ALA A 9 16.42 1.79 16.12
C ALA A 9 17.56 2.31 15.22
N THR A 10 17.23 3.07 14.18
CA THR A 10 18.21 3.68 13.28
C THR A 10 19.14 4.64 14.02
N ARG A 11 18.61 5.47 14.93
CA ARG A 11 19.43 6.38 15.75
C ARG A 11 20.42 5.63 16.63
N ILE A 12 19.98 4.56 17.31
CA ILE A 12 20.84 3.77 18.20
C ILE A 12 21.95 3.09 17.39
N LEU A 13 21.61 2.47 16.25
CA LEU A 13 22.58 1.76 15.41
C LEU A 13 23.60 2.71 14.78
N LYS A 14 23.17 3.87 14.27
CA LYS A 14 24.08 4.89 13.73
C LYS A 14 24.98 5.49 14.82
N ALA A 15 24.45 5.75 16.02
CA ALA A 15 25.24 6.25 17.15
C ALA A 15 26.30 5.23 17.61
N ALA A 16 26.02 3.93 17.46
CA ALA A 16 26.98 2.86 17.70
C ALA A 16 27.96 2.64 16.53
N GLY A 17 27.89 3.45 15.47
CA GLY A 17 28.82 3.38 14.34
C GLY A 17 28.47 2.33 13.28
N TYR A 18 27.25 1.80 13.28
CA TYR A 18 26.80 0.84 12.27
C TYR A 18 26.08 1.53 11.09
N THR A 19 26.18 0.93 9.91
CA THR A 19 25.36 1.31 8.76
C THR A 19 24.00 0.61 8.83
N VAL A 20 22.94 1.30 8.45
CA VAL A 20 21.57 0.80 8.59
C VAL A 20 20.93 0.63 7.22
N SER A 21 20.41 -0.55 6.94
CA SER A 21 19.55 -0.83 5.80
C SER A 21 18.15 -1.16 6.31
N VAL A 22 17.11 -0.75 5.59
CA VAL A 22 15.72 -0.98 5.99
C VAL A 22 15.05 -1.81 4.92
N VAL A 23 14.52 -2.96 5.34
CA VAL A 23 13.68 -3.84 4.54
C VAL A 23 12.28 -3.78 5.11
N ARG A 24 11.28 -3.68 4.25
CA ARG A 24 9.88 -3.61 4.64
C ARG A 24 9.28 -5.00 4.49
N GLU A 25 8.56 -5.42 5.51
CA GLU A 25 7.76 -6.63 5.51
C GLU A 25 6.30 -6.20 5.59
N GLU A 26 5.53 -6.61 4.60
CA GLU A 26 4.15 -6.16 4.42
C GLU A 26 3.20 -7.01 5.27
N ALA A 27 2.21 -6.38 5.87
CA ALA A 27 1.15 -7.04 6.64
C ALA A 27 -0.17 -6.29 6.49
N VAL A 28 -1.29 -7.00 6.68
CA VAL A 28 -2.65 -6.44 6.63
C VAL A 28 -3.07 -5.74 7.93
N ASP A 29 -2.33 -5.96 9.02
CA ASP A 29 -2.61 -5.38 10.33
C ASP A 29 -1.32 -5.01 11.09
N GLY A 30 -1.44 -4.09 12.03
CA GLY A 30 -0.39 -3.67 12.95
C GLY A 30 -0.05 -2.17 12.87
N VAL A 31 1.18 -1.81 13.22
CA VAL A 31 1.63 -0.41 13.24
C VAL A 31 2.82 -0.22 12.29
N THR A 32 2.59 0.50 11.20
CA THR A 32 3.63 0.83 10.21
C THR A 32 4.84 1.51 10.85
N GLY A 33 6.03 1.08 10.44
CA GLY A 33 7.31 1.60 10.95
C GLY A 33 7.77 0.93 12.26
N THR A 34 7.07 -0.11 12.72
CA THR A 34 7.52 -0.93 13.85
C THR A 34 8.60 -1.90 13.40
N VAL A 35 9.71 -1.98 14.14
CA VAL A 35 10.77 -2.96 13.85
C VAL A 35 10.33 -4.33 14.32
N LEU A 36 10.18 -5.27 13.38
CA LEU A 36 9.85 -6.66 13.65
C LEU A 36 11.09 -7.41 14.12
N ARG A 37 12.19 -7.28 13.38
CA ARG A 37 13.47 -7.93 13.68
C ARG A 37 14.65 -7.19 13.06
N THR A 38 15.84 -7.53 13.50
CA THR A 38 17.10 -7.07 12.92
C THR A 38 17.89 -8.25 12.40
N SER A 39 18.61 -8.06 11.30
CA SER A 39 19.59 -9.02 10.78
C SER A 39 20.95 -8.33 10.64
N PRO A 40 22.00 -8.80 11.33
CA PRO A 40 21.97 -9.89 12.31
C PRO A 40 21.15 -9.54 13.58
N GLU A 41 20.77 -10.59 14.31
CA GLU A 41 19.92 -10.48 15.50
C GLU A 41 20.64 -9.76 16.65
N ALA A 42 19.86 -9.10 17.50
CA ALA A 42 20.40 -8.32 18.60
C ALA A 42 21.24 -9.21 19.54
N GLY A 43 22.45 -8.75 19.87
CA GLY A 43 23.42 -9.54 20.65
C GLY A 43 24.48 -10.26 19.81
N SER A 44 24.32 -10.30 18.48
CA SER A 44 25.36 -10.79 17.58
C SER A 44 26.60 -9.90 17.60
N ALA A 45 27.79 -10.50 17.60
CA ALA A 45 29.05 -9.77 17.47
C ALA A 45 29.19 -9.21 16.05
N LEU A 46 29.35 -7.90 15.94
CA LEU A 46 29.53 -7.20 14.68
C LEU A 46 30.85 -6.43 14.69
N ALA A 47 31.54 -6.42 13.56
CA ALA A 47 32.69 -5.54 13.39
C ALA A 47 32.24 -4.06 13.37
N PRO A 48 33.07 -3.10 13.82
CA PRO A 48 32.77 -1.67 13.69
C PRO A 48 32.48 -1.29 12.23
N GLY A 49 31.45 -0.47 12.00
CA GLY A 49 31.04 -0.08 10.64
C GLY A 49 30.16 -1.09 9.91
N SER A 50 29.91 -2.28 10.48
CA SER A 50 29.06 -3.31 9.86
C SER A 50 27.65 -2.80 9.55
N ARG A 51 27.02 -3.44 8.58
CA ARG A 51 25.64 -3.16 8.17
C ARG A 51 24.66 -3.99 8.99
N VAL A 52 23.63 -3.33 9.51
CA VAL A 52 22.47 -3.96 10.16
C VAL A 52 21.23 -3.69 9.34
N THR A 53 20.52 -4.75 8.97
CA THR A 53 19.24 -4.69 8.29
C THR A 53 18.11 -4.67 9.30
N LEU A 54 17.29 -3.62 9.29
CA LEU A 54 16.04 -3.54 10.04
C LEU A 54 14.91 -4.07 9.17
N VAL A 55 14.22 -5.10 9.63
CA VAL A 55 12.95 -5.52 9.04
C VAL A 55 11.84 -4.76 9.76
N VAL A 56 11.16 -3.88 9.05
CA VAL A 56 10.07 -3.05 9.59
C VAL A 56 8.74 -3.48 9.02
N LEU A 57 7.71 -3.44 9.85
CA LEU A 57 6.34 -3.65 9.44
C LEU A 57 5.90 -2.48 8.55
N GLN A 58 5.44 -2.78 7.36
CA GLN A 58 4.65 -1.86 6.56
C GLN A 58 3.24 -2.43 6.53
N VAL A 59 2.30 -1.74 7.20
CA VAL A 59 0.90 -2.09 7.04
C VAL A 59 0.52 -1.64 5.63
N VAL A 60 0.31 -2.62 4.77
CA VAL A 60 -0.37 -2.39 3.51
C VAL A 60 -1.84 -2.55 3.85
N ALA A 61 -2.65 -1.55 3.47
CA ALA A 61 -4.09 -1.81 3.41
C ALA A 61 -4.25 -3.07 2.58
N GLU A 62 -5.01 -4.02 3.10
CA GLU A 62 -5.29 -5.30 2.45
C GLU A 62 -5.51 -5.05 0.96
N GLU A 63 -4.53 -5.44 0.14
CA GLU A 63 -4.75 -5.59 -1.29
C GLU A 63 -5.70 -6.78 -1.33
N GLU A 64 -7.00 -6.48 -1.41
CA GLU A 64 -8.02 -7.51 -1.45
C GLU A 64 -7.63 -8.52 -2.52
N PRO A 65 -7.67 -9.82 -2.19
CA PRO A 65 -7.03 -10.85 -2.97
C PRO A 65 -7.60 -10.88 -4.38
N ALA A 66 -6.74 -11.15 -5.36
CA ALA A 66 -7.14 -11.57 -6.70
C ALA A 66 -8.10 -12.77 -6.61
N GLY A 67 -9.40 -12.47 -6.57
CA GLY A 67 -10.47 -13.43 -6.27
C GLY A 67 -11.85 -12.94 -6.70
N SER A 68 -11.91 -12.02 -7.67
CA SER A 68 -13.02 -11.62 -8.54
C SER A 68 -12.46 -10.44 -9.33
N ASN A 69 -12.23 -10.54 -10.64
CA ASN A 69 -11.49 -9.54 -11.44
C ASN A 69 -12.25 -8.21 -11.65
N CYS A 70 -12.87 -7.70 -10.59
CA CYS A 70 -14.17 -7.07 -10.69
C CYS A 70 -14.60 -6.36 -9.41
N THR A 71 -14.79 -5.04 -9.50
CA THR A 71 -15.48 -4.23 -8.51
C THR A 71 -16.98 -4.39 -8.75
N PRO A 72 -17.73 -5.00 -7.82
CA PRO A 72 -19.17 -5.11 -7.94
C PRO A 72 -19.81 -3.71 -7.92
N GLY A 73 -20.87 -3.50 -8.70
CA GLY A 73 -21.53 -2.21 -8.83
C GLY A 73 -21.39 -1.56 -10.21
N TYR A 74 -20.64 -2.18 -11.14
CA TYR A 74 -20.48 -1.72 -12.52
C TYR A 74 -20.71 -2.83 -13.55
N ASP A 75 -21.30 -2.51 -14.70
CA ASP A 75 -21.51 -3.40 -15.84
C ASP A 75 -21.11 -2.70 -17.17
N PRO A 76 -20.15 -3.24 -17.96
CA PRO A 76 -19.37 -4.43 -17.65
C PRO A 76 -18.48 -4.20 -16.43
N CYS A 77 -18.16 -5.31 -15.79
CA CYS A 77 -17.45 -5.30 -14.53
C CYS A 77 -16.06 -4.63 -14.62
N LEU A 78 -15.82 -3.61 -13.78
CA LEU A 78 -14.55 -2.88 -13.76
C LEU A 78 -13.52 -3.58 -12.87
N PRO A 79 -12.28 -3.85 -13.31
CA PRO A 79 -11.26 -4.42 -12.43
C PRO A 79 -11.00 -3.53 -11.21
N PRO A 80 -10.52 -4.04 -10.08
CA PRO A 80 -10.22 -3.20 -8.93
C PRO A 80 -9.11 -2.19 -9.27
N ALA A 81 -9.35 -0.92 -8.98
CA ALA A 81 -8.38 0.16 -9.12
C ALA A 81 -8.56 1.17 -7.99
N SER A 82 -7.54 1.99 -7.71
CA SER A 82 -7.65 3.04 -6.70
C SER A 82 -8.59 4.18 -7.13
N ASP A 83 -8.72 4.41 -8.44
CA ASP A 83 -9.60 5.42 -9.02
C ASP A 83 -9.86 5.10 -10.50
N TYR A 84 -11.06 5.42 -10.98
CA TYR A 84 -11.44 5.34 -12.39
C TYR A 84 -11.94 6.71 -12.84
N ASP A 85 -11.37 7.19 -13.94
CA ASP A 85 -11.83 8.41 -14.59
C ASP A 85 -12.47 8.12 -15.93
N CYS A 86 -13.35 9.00 -16.40
CA CYS A 86 -13.90 8.90 -17.74
C CYS A 86 -12.86 9.31 -18.80
N ALA A 87 -12.68 8.48 -19.83
CA ALA A 87 -11.77 8.76 -20.93
C ALA A 87 -12.21 10.04 -21.66
N GLY A 88 -11.29 11.00 -21.83
CA GLY A 88 -11.57 12.32 -22.42
C GLY A 88 -11.87 13.43 -21.41
N GLY A 89 -11.95 13.11 -20.11
CA GLY A 89 -12.07 14.09 -19.01
C GLY A 89 -10.72 14.63 -18.51
N SER A 90 -10.77 15.49 -17.49
CA SER A 90 -9.59 16.05 -16.78
C SER A 90 -9.10 15.17 -15.61
N GLY A 91 -9.32 13.86 -15.72
CA GLY A 91 -9.01 12.88 -14.68
C GLY A 91 -7.52 12.81 -14.30
N ASN A 92 -7.22 12.37 -13.09
CA ASN A 92 -5.85 12.13 -12.60
C ASN A 92 -5.62 10.67 -12.14
N GLY A 93 -6.63 9.83 -12.34
CA GLY A 93 -6.68 8.45 -11.95
C GLY A 93 -5.73 7.57 -12.78
N PRO A 94 -5.31 6.43 -12.22
CA PRO A 94 -4.40 5.50 -12.88
C PRO A 94 -5.07 4.70 -14.00
N LYS A 95 -6.42 4.76 -14.10
CA LYS A 95 -7.23 4.03 -15.06
C LYS A 95 -8.35 4.92 -15.60
N TYR A 96 -8.60 4.79 -16.90
CA TYR A 96 -9.67 5.49 -17.59
C TYR A 96 -10.67 4.49 -18.16
N VAL A 97 -11.96 4.81 -18.07
CA VAL A 97 -13.02 4.03 -18.69
C VAL A 97 -13.59 4.79 -19.89
N GLU A 98 -13.65 4.11 -21.03
CA GLU A 98 -14.38 4.57 -22.20
C GLU A 98 -15.85 4.21 -22.00
N GLY A 99 -16.69 5.22 -21.70
CA GLY A 99 -18.10 5.01 -21.38
C GLY A 99 -18.99 4.72 -22.61
N PRO A 100 -20.27 4.38 -22.38
CA PRO A 100 -20.96 4.39 -21.08
C PRO A 100 -20.74 3.12 -20.24
N VAL A 101 -20.64 3.28 -18.93
CA VAL A 101 -20.58 2.18 -17.93
C VAL A 101 -21.85 2.20 -17.13
N ARG A 102 -22.48 1.04 -16.90
CA ARG A 102 -23.70 1.00 -16.10
C ARG A 102 -23.39 0.82 -14.62
N VAL A 103 -23.89 1.74 -13.80
CA VAL A 103 -23.77 1.66 -12.33
C VAL A 103 -24.96 0.86 -11.79
N THR A 104 -24.67 -0.33 -11.27
CA THR A 104 -25.65 -1.32 -10.82
C THR A 104 -25.75 -1.44 -9.29
N GLY A 105 -24.89 -0.73 -8.56
CA GLY A 105 -24.78 -0.77 -7.10
C GLY A 105 -24.22 0.53 -6.52
N SER A 106 -23.37 0.43 -5.50
CA SER A 106 -22.64 1.59 -4.97
C SER A 106 -21.69 2.14 -6.03
N ASP A 107 -21.56 3.47 -6.12
CA ASP A 107 -20.62 4.17 -7.02
C ASP A 107 -19.36 4.67 -6.26
N PRO A 108 -18.45 3.78 -5.83
CA PRO A 108 -17.25 4.16 -5.09
C PRO A 108 -16.28 5.01 -5.92
N TYR A 109 -16.27 4.84 -7.24
CA TYR A 109 -15.41 5.58 -8.16
C TYR A 109 -16.04 6.87 -8.68
N ARG A 110 -17.27 7.19 -8.24
CA ARG A 110 -17.97 8.43 -8.58
C ARG A 110 -18.10 8.65 -10.10
N LEU A 111 -18.29 7.58 -10.85
CA LEU A 111 -18.42 7.61 -12.32
C LEU A 111 -19.80 8.13 -12.75
N ASP A 112 -20.82 7.96 -11.91
CA ASP A 112 -22.22 8.38 -12.11
C ASP A 112 -22.52 9.56 -11.17
N ALA A 113 -22.15 10.76 -11.61
CA ALA A 113 -22.24 11.96 -10.78
C ALA A 113 -23.69 12.40 -10.54
N ASP A 114 -24.59 12.13 -11.47
CA ASP A 114 -26.00 12.48 -11.46
C ASP A 114 -26.93 11.37 -10.94
N HIS A 115 -26.37 10.21 -10.62
CA HIS A 115 -27.02 9.06 -9.97
C HIS A 115 -28.18 8.49 -10.80
N ASP A 116 -28.04 8.49 -12.12
CA ASP A 116 -29.05 8.00 -13.05
C ASP A 116 -28.84 6.52 -13.43
N GLY A 117 -27.73 5.94 -12.99
CA GLY A 117 -27.31 4.57 -13.25
C GLY A 117 -26.35 4.42 -14.43
N ILE A 118 -25.89 5.52 -15.05
CA ILE A 118 -24.94 5.53 -16.15
C ILE A 118 -23.74 6.42 -15.80
N GLY A 119 -22.55 5.84 -15.82
CA GLY A 119 -21.29 6.55 -15.65
C GLY A 119 -20.57 6.80 -16.97
N CYS A 120 -19.82 7.91 -17.01
CA CYS A 120 -19.03 8.31 -18.17
C CYS A 120 -19.81 8.53 -19.47
N GLU A 121 -20.91 9.28 -19.39
CA GLU A 121 -21.62 9.82 -20.55
C GLU A 121 -20.89 11.00 -21.23
#